data_AF-A0A2M8QP90-F1
#
_entry.id   AF-A0A2M8QP90-F1
#
_cell.length_a   1.000
_cell.length_b   1.000
_cell.length_c   1.000
_cell.angle_alpha   90.00
_cell.angle_beta   90.00
_cell.angle_gamma   90.00
#
_symmetry.space_group_name_H-M   'P 1'
#
loop_
_entity.id
_entity.type
_entity.pdbx_description
1 polymer ?
#
loop_
_entity_poly.entity_id
_entity_poly.type
_entity_poly.pdbx_seq_one_letter_code
_entity_poly.pdbx_strand_id
1 'polypeptide(L)'
;MGLSMGLPASLDREEPEILRIYETLAAAARARGQIAGMHNHSANYARRMVDLGFDFVTVGSDLGHMLTNGLTDIRRFAVVPEGTAASAY
;
A
#
# COMPACT_ATOMS: atom_id res chain seq x y z
N MET A 1 -10.40 8.79 -0.75
CA MET A 1 -10.63 9.72 0.37
C MET A 1 -10.02 11.10 0.09
N GLY A 2 -8.69 11.28 0.05
CA GLY A 2 -8.09 12.61 -0.11
C GLY A 2 -8.51 13.41 -1.37
N LEU A 3 -8.81 12.74 -2.48
CA LEU A 3 -9.34 13.40 -3.68
C LEU A 3 -10.66 14.14 -3.42
N SER A 4 -11.56 13.55 -2.62
CA SER A 4 -12.83 14.18 -2.21
C SER A 4 -12.63 15.37 -1.26
N MET A 5 -11.43 15.51 -0.68
CA MET A 5 -11.03 16.63 0.17
C MET A 5 -10.25 17.71 -0.59
N GLY A 6 -10.18 17.61 -1.93
CA GLY A 6 -9.44 18.56 -2.77
C GLY A 6 -7.93 18.33 -2.82
N LEU A 7 -7.44 17.20 -2.30
CA LEU A 7 -6.02 16.85 -2.37
C LEU A 7 -5.67 16.19 -3.72
N PRO A 8 -4.44 16.37 -4.25
CA PRO A 8 -3.98 15.68 -5.45
C PRO A 8 -4.12 14.17 -5.33
N ALA A 9 -4.37 13.46 -6.44
CA ALA A 9 -4.46 12.00 -6.42
C ALA A 9 -3.15 11.39 -5.88
N SER A 10 -3.27 10.60 -4.82
CA SER A 10 -2.16 9.90 -4.18
C SER A 10 -2.69 8.67 -3.46
N LEU A 11 -1.85 7.64 -3.41
CA LEU A 11 -1.98 6.46 -2.56
C LEU A 11 -1.17 6.68 -1.26
N ASP A 12 -1.33 5.76 -0.30
CA ASP A 12 -0.55 5.68 0.96
C ASP A 12 -0.25 7.05 1.56
N ARG A 13 -1.29 7.71 2.06
CA ARG A 13 -1.26 9.10 2.50
C ARG A 13 -0.63 9.28 3.88
N GLU A 14 0.11 10.36 4.03
CA GLU A 14 0.96 10.61 5.20
C GLU A 14 0.59 11.89 5.95
N GLU A 15 -0.33 12.68 5.41
CA GLU A 15 -0.76 13.93 6.03
C GLU A 15 -1.37 13.65 7.43
N PRO A 16 -0.91 14.31 8.50
CA PRO A 16 -1.36 14.03 9.88
C PRO A 16 -2.88 14.13 10.08
N GLU A 17 -3.54 15.04 9.35
CA GLU A 17 -4.99 15.19 9.36
C GLU A 17 -5.69 13.95 8.82
N ILE A 18 -5.13 13.32 7.78
CA ILE A 18 -5.65 12.13 7.14
C ILE A 18 -5.50 10.90 8.05
N LEU A 19 -4.33 10.76 8.68
CA LEU A 19 -4.05 9.67 9.61
C LEU A 19 -4.98 9.70 10.83
N ARG A 20 -5.23 10.90 11.37
CA ARG A 20 -6.20 11.09 12.47
C ARG A 20 -7.64 10.76 12.08
N ILE A 21 -8.02 11.00 10.81
CA ILE A 21 -9.31 10.53 10.29
C ILE A 21 -9.34 9.00 10.27
N TYR A 22 -8.26 8.33 9.86
CA TYR A 22 -8.18 6.87 9.87
C TYR A 22 -8.31 6.27 11.27
N GLU A 23 -7.62 6.83 12.26
CA GLU A 23 -7.75 6.42 13.67
C GLU A 23 -9.20 6.55 14.15
N THR A 24 -9.84 7.68 13.84
CA THR A 24 -11.23 7.95 14.20
C THR A 24 -12.17 6.92 13.57
N LEU A 25 -11.96 6.59 12.29
CA LEU A 25 -12.77 5.60 11.56
C LEU A 25 -12.59 4.19 12.13
N ALA A 26 -11.36 3.76 12.36
CA ALA A 26 -11.05 2.44 12.91
C ALA A 26 -11.66 2.29 14.32
N ALA A 27 -11.45 3.28 15.19
CA ALA A 27 -12.03 3.29 16.53
C ALA A 27 -13.58 3.25 16.50
N ALA A 28 -14.19 4.02 15.61
CA ALA A 28 -15.65 4.07 15.48
C ALA A 28 -16.24 2.77 14.92
N ALA A 29 -15.58 2.13 13.95
CA ALA A 29 -15.97 0.82 13.43
C ALA A 29 -15.91 -0.25 14.54
N ARG A 30 -14.79 -0.29 15.28
CA ARG A 30 -14.59 -1.20 16.40
C ARG A 30 -15.63 -1.01 17.50
N ALA A 31 -15.95 0.24 17.85
CA ALA A 31 -17.00 0.56 18.85
C ALA A 31 -18.39 0.04 18.46
N ARG A 32 -18.63 -0.22 17.16
CA ARG A 32 -19.87 -0.80 16.64
C ARG A 32 -19.78 -2.31 16.38
N GLY A 33 -18.67 -2.95 16.75
CA GLY A 33 -18.43 -4.37 16.45
C GLY A 33 -18.25 -4.67 14.95
N GLN A 34 -17.82 -3.68 14.17
CA GLN A 34 -17.57 -3.82 12.73
C GLN A 34 -16.07 -3.96 12.45
N ILE A 35 -15.74 -4.73 11.41
CA ILE A 35 -14.36 -4.90 10.91
C ILE A 35 -13.97 -3.64 10.13
N ALA A 36 -12.88 -2.99 10.52
CA ALA A 36 -12.30 -1.86 9.80
C ALA A 36 -11.34 -2.36 8.70
N GLY A 37 -11.67 -2.09 7.44
CA GLY A 37 -10.86 -2.46 6.27
C GLY A 37 -10.17 -1.27 5.60
N MET A 38 -8.93 -1.45 5.12
CA MET A 38 -8.24 -0.45 4.28
C MET A 38 -7.50 -1.07 3.09
N HIS A 39 -7.63 -0.44 1.92
CA HIS A 39 -6.78 -0.70 0.77
C HIS A 39 -5.47 0.10 0.87
N ASN A 40 -4.34 -0.57 0.71
CA ASN A 40 -3.00 0.02 0.74
C ASN A 40 -2.21 -0.34 -0.50
N HIS A 41 -1.31 0.55 -0.93
CA HIS A 41 -0.46 0.36 -2.08
C HIS A 41 0.84 -0.38 -1.74
N SER A 42 1.36 -0.21 -0.53
CA SER A 42 2.61 -0.84 -0.08
C SER A 42 2.44 -1.70 1.17
N ALA A 43 3.34 -2.68 1.33
CA ALA A 43 3.37 -3.56 2.50
C ALA A 43 3.68 -2.81 3.80
N ASN A 44 4.62 -1.86 3.75
CA ASN A 44 4.99 -1.06 4.94
C ASN A 44 3.82 -0.21 5.41
N TYR A 45 3.10 0.41 4.49
CA TYR A 45 1.93 1.21 4.83
C TYR A 45 0.78 0.32 5.35
N ALA A 46 0.54 -0.84 4.74
CA ALA A 46 -0.42 -1.82 5.27
C ALA A 46 -0.10 -2.23 6.71
N ARG A 47 1.18 -2.50 7.03
CA ARG A 47 1.60 -2.83 8.40
C ARG A 47 1.28 -1.70 9.37
N ARG A 48 1.53 -0.46 8.97
CA ARG A 48 1.19 0.72 9.78
C ARG A 48 -0.31 0.87 9.99
N MET A 49 -1.14 0.57 8.99
CA MET A 49 -2.60 0.64 9.17
C MET A 49 -3.10 -0.40 10.17
N VAL A 50 -2.47 -1.57 10.24
CA VAL A 50 -2.72 -2.53 11.33
C VAL A 50 -2.38 -1.90 12.69
N ASP A 51 -1.25 -1.18 12.81
CA ASP A 51 -0.89 -0.48 14.06
C ASP A 51 -1.87 0.65 14.43
N LEU A 52 -2.49 1.29 13.44
CA LEU A 52 -3.55 2.29 13.64
C LEU A 52 -4.92 1.67 14.02
N GLY A 53 -5.03 0.34 13.98
CA GLY A 53 -6.21 -0.39 14.42
C GLY A 53 -7.16 -0.86 13.32
N PHE A 54 -6.70 -0.96 12.07
CA PHE A 54 -7.45 -1.66 11.03
C PHE A 54 -7.30 -3.18 11.17
N ASP A 55 -8.43 -3.90 11.10
CA ASP A 55 -8.50 -5.35 11.24
C ASP A 55 -8.17 -6.08 9.93
N PHE A 56 -8.49 -5.45 8.80
CA PHE A 56 -8.28 -6.00 7.46
C PHE A 56 -7.53 -5.01 6.58
N VAL A 57 -6.40 -5.43 6.01
CA VAL A 57 -5.59 -4.58 5.13
C VAL A 57 -5.26 -5.31 3.84
N THR A 58 -5.34 -4.63 2.70
CA THR A 58 -4.72 -5.13 1.46
C THR A 58 -3.24 -4.76 1.43
N VAL A 59 -2.43 -5.57 0.75
CA VAL A 59 -1.01 -5.32 0.52
C VAL A 59 -0.82 -5.14 -0.99
N GLY A 60 -1.05 -3.92 -1.48
CA GLY A 60 -0.98 -3.62 -2.91
C GLY A 60 -2.14 -4.17 -3.73
N SER A 61 -1.90 -4.28 -5.04
CA SER A 61 -2.78 -4.90 -6.04
C SER A 61 -1.95 -5.80 -6.96
N ASP A 62 -2.62 -6.74 -7.62
CA ASP A 62 -2.04 -7.61 -8.65
C ASP A 62 -1.34 -6.79 -9.76
N LEU A 63 -2.01 -5.79 -10.32
CA LEU A 63 -1.47 -4.90 -11.34
C LEU A 63 -0.24 -4.14 -10.82
N GLY A 64 -0.31 -3.61 -9.59
CA GLY A 64 0.81 -2.90 -8.98
C GLY A 64 2.05 -3.79 -8.82
N HIS A 65 1.85 -5.03 -8.38
CA HIS A 65 2.92 -6.01 -8.25
C HIS A 65 3.49 -6.45 -9.60
N MET A 66 2.63 -6.73 -10.59
CA MET A 66 3.06 -7.09 -11.94
C MET A 66 3.89 -5.99 -12.59
N LEU A 67 3.45 -4.73 -12.49
CA LEU A 67 4.18 -3.57 -13.01
C LEU A 67 5.53 -3.38 -12.31
N THR A 68 5.55 -3.47 -10.97
CA THR A 68 6.77 -3.29 -10.18
C THR A 68 7.80 -4.36 -10.51
N ASN A 69 7.39 -5.63 -10.57
CA ASN A 69 8.29 -6.72 -10.90
C ASN A 69 8.74 -6.66 -12.36
N GLY A 70 7.82 -6.43 -13.31
CA GLY A 70 8.17 -6.29 -14.72
C GLY A 70 9.18 -5.17 -14.98
N LEU A 71 9.02 -4.01 -14.32
CA LEU A 71 10.01 -2.93 -14.41
C LEU A 71 11.35 -3.30 -13.78
N THR A 72 11.34 -4.10 -12.71
CA THR A 72 12.57 -4.61 -12.08
C THR A 72 13.33 -5.52 -13.04
N ASP A 73 12.63 -6.44 -13.70
CA ASP A 73 13.24 -7.36 -14.68
C ASP A 73 13.79 -6.62 -15.91
N ILE A 74 13.04 -5.64 -16.45
CA ILE A 74 13.52 -4.80 -17.56
C ILE A 74 14.79 -4.03 -17.16
N ARG A 75 14.84 -3.46 -15.95
CA ARG A 75 16.02 -2.74 -15.45
C ARG A 75 17.22 -3.67 -15.31
N ARG A 76 17.01 -4.89 -14.82
CA ARG A 76 18.05 -5.93 -14.74
C ARG A 76 18.58 -6.31 -16.12
N PHE A 77 17.69 -6.45 -17.11
CA PHE A 77 18.08 -6.74 -18.48
C PHE A 77 18.88 -5.60 -19.13
N ALA A 78 18.49 -4.34 -18.86
CA ALA A 78 19.16 -3.16 -19.41
C ALA A 78 20.57 -2.95 -18.85
N VAL A 79 20.85 -3.44 -17.64
CA VAL A 79 22.19 -3.50 -17.07
C VAL A 79 22.83 -4.79 -17.56
N VAL A 80 23.76 -4.74 -18.54
CA VAL A 80 24.49 -5.94 -18.99
C VAL A 80 25.37 -6.45 -17.85
N PRO A 81 25.05 -7.57 -17.17
CA PRO A 81 25.91 -8.11 -16.12
C PRO A 81 26.93 -9.05 -16.77
N GLU A 82 28.21 -8.89 -16.46
CA GLU A 82 29.19 -9.93 -16.72
C GLU A 82 28.79 -11.19 -15.94
N GLY A 83 28.35 -12.22 -16.65
CA GLY A 83 27.97 -13.50 -16.05
C GLY A 83 26.47 -13.65 -15.85
N THR A 84 25.88 -14.55 -16.63
CA THR A 84 24.48 -14.97 -16.52
C THR A 84 24.22 -15.63 -15.17
N ALA A 85 23.55 -14.93 -14.26
CA ALA A 85 22.87 -15.58 -13.15
C ALA A 85 21.54 -16.17 -13.65
N ALA A 86 21.30 -17.44 -13.32
CA ALA A 86 20.15 -18.19 -13.79
C ALA A 86 18.84 -17.51 -13.38
N SER A 87 17.94 -17.37 -14.36
CA SER A 87 16.53 -17.09 -14.12
C SER A 87 15.92 -18.31 -13.46
N ALA A 88 15.83 -18.27 -12.14
CA ALA A 88 14.82 -19.01 -11.42
C ALA A 88 13.62 -18.07 -11.32
N TYR A 89 12.44 -18.56 -11.70
CA TYR A 89 11.25 -18.06 -11.04
C TYR A 89 11.47 -18.04 -9.52
#